data_AF-Q6FBN8-F1
#
_entry.id   AF-Q6FBN8-F1
#
_cell.length_a   1.000
_cell.length_b   1.000
_cell.length_c   1.000
_cell.angle_alpha   90.00
_cell.angle_beta   90.00
_cell.angle_gamma   90.00
#
_symmetry.space_group_name_H-M   'P 1'
#
loop_
_entity.id
_entity.type
_entity.pdbx_description
1 polymer ?
#
loop_
_entity_poly.entity_id
_entity_poly.type
_entity_poly.pdbx_seq_one_letter_code
_entity_poly.pdbx_strand_id
1 'polypeptide(L)'
;MSNLEDPRVLLALERTLLAWNRSSLALIAFGFLIEKSTLLIHLIDPVRYHDKIVFNRWLGVLVMVLGLIVSILSVIQYRTALKSLTPLEMIEGYRTNLAIVLGYFTILSAIMLIISFWI
;
A
#
# COMPACT_ATOMS: atom_id res chain seq x y z
N MET A 1 5.85 -23.04 29.62
CA MET A 1 4.77 -22.05 29.34
C MET A 1 5.42 -20.91 28.58
N SER A 2 5.09 -20.73 27.29
CA SER A 2 5.68 -19.64 26.51
C SER A 2 5.17 -18.31 27.06
N ASN A 3 6.06 -17.37 27.36
CA ASN A 3 5.71 -16.01 27.76
C ASN A 3 4.86 -15.36 26.66
N LEU A 4 3.54 -15.36 26.85
CA LEU A 4 2.57 -14.63 26.01
C LEU A 4 2.68 -13.11 26.25
N GLU A 5 3.37 -12.70 27.31
CA GLU A 5 3.58 -11.31 27.72
C GLU A 5 4.96 -10.79 27.28
N ASP A 6 5.46 -11.20 26.11
CA ASP A 6 6.72 -10.70 25.58
C ASP A 6 6.49 -9.44 24.70
N PRO A 7 7.06 -8.26 25.05
CA PRO A 7 6.92 -7.03 24.27
C PRO A 7 7.40 -7.14 22.81
N ARG A 8 8.13 -8.21 22.46
CA ARG A 8 8.49 -8.54 21.07
C ARG A 8 7.29 -8.78 20.16
N VAL A 9 6.12 -9.14 20.69
CA VAL A 9 4.90 -9.35 19.90
C VAL A 9 4.47 -8.07 19.18
N LEU A 10 4.53 -6.91 19.87
CA LEU A 10 4.26 -5.61 19.24
C LEU A 10 5.22 -5.30 18.10
N LEU A 11 6.52 -5.51 18.31
CA LEU A 11 7.56 -5.26 17.31
C LEU A 11 7.41 -6.20 16.10
N ALA A 12 6.94 -7.43 16.33
CA ALA A 12 6.62 -8.36 15.26
C ALA A 12 5.43 -7.88 14.43
N LEU A 13 4.36 -7.39 15.08
CA LEU A 13 3.19 -6.81 14.41
C LEU A 13 3.51 -5.55 13.61
N GLU A 14 4.37 -4.69 14.14
CA GLU A 14 4.80 -3.50 13.41
C GLU A 14 5.63 -3.88 12.16
N ARG A 15 6.54 -4.85 12.29
CA ARG A 15 7.34 -5.34 11.16
C ARG A 15 6.49 -5.96 10.07
N THR A 16 5.44 -6.71 10.41
CA THR A 16 4.51 -7.24 9.41
C THR A 16 3.77 -6.11 8.72
N LEU A 17 3.23 -5.14 9.47
CA LEU A 17 2.60 -3.94 8.91
C LEU A 17 3.53 -3.19 7.92
N LEU A 18 4.80 -2.96 8.30
CA LEU A 18 5.78 -2.29 7.43
C LEU A 18 6.15 -3.13 6.19
N ALA A 19 6.15 -4.47 6.31
CA ALA A 19 6.32 -5.35 5.15
C ALA A 19 5.14 -5.25 4.18
N TRP A 20 3.90 -5.29 4.69
CA TRP A 20 2.69 -5.09 3.89
C TRP A 20 2.64 -3.71 3.23
N ASN A 21 3.05 -2.65 3.94
CA ASN A 21 3.14 -1.31 3.37
C ASN A 21 4.12 -1.26 2.18
N ARG A 22 5.33 -1.82 2.33
CA ARG A 22 6.30 -1.91 1.22
C ARG A 22 5.76 -2.66 0.01
N SER A 23 5.09 -3.79 0.22
CA SER A 23 4.45 -4.54 -0.87
C SER A 23 3.35 -3.73 -1.56
N SER A 24 2.52 -3.01 -0.78
CA SER A 24 1.48 -2.13 -1.34
C SER A 24 2.07 -0.99 -2.17
N LEU A 25 3.15 -0.37 -1.70
CA LEU A 25 3.83 0.71 -2.40
C LEU A 25 4.46 0.22 -3.71
N ALA A 26 5.03 -0.98 -3.72
CA ALA A 26 5.58 -1.60 -4.93
C ALA A 26 4.49 -1.85 -5.98
N LEU A 27 3.30 -2.33 -5.58
CA LEU A 27 2.16 -2.51 -6.47
C LEU A 27 1.67 -1.16 -7.03
N ILE A 28 1.53 -0.14 -6.19
CA ILE A 28 1.12 1.20 -6.61
C ILE A 28 2.12 1.78 -7.63
N ALA A 29 3.42 1.73 -7.32
CA ALA A 29 4.47 2.22 -8.21
C ALA A 29 4.51 1.45 -9.54
N PHE A 30 4.29 0.14 -9.51
CA PHE A 30 4.24 -0.69 -10.71
C PHE A 30 3.03 -0.35 -11.60
N GLY A 31 1.85 -0.17 -11.02
CA GLY A 31 0.67 0.26 -11.78
C GLY A 31 0.82 1.67 -12.37
N PHE A 32 1.49 2.58 -11.66
CA PHE A 32 1.87 3.90 -12.19
C PHE A 32 2.85 3.78 -13.37
N LEU A 33 3.85 2.90 -13.27
CA LEU A 33 4.83 2.67 -14.33
C LEU A 33 4.18 2.11 -15.61
N ILE A 34 3.23 1.18 -15.47
CA ILE A 34 2.45 0.64 -16.59
C ILE A 34 1.69 1.77 -17.30
N GLU A 35 1.01 2.64 -16.54
CA GLU A 35 0.30 3.78 -17.12
C GLU A 35 1.26 4.70 -17.88
N LYS A 36 2.38 5.12 -17.26
CA LYS A 36 3.35 6.02 -17.89
C LYS A 36 4.06 5.43 -19.10
N SER A 37 4.29 4.12 -19.12
CA SER A 37 4.84 3.44 -20.30
C SER A 37 3.95 3.60 -21.54
N THR A 38 2.65 3.82 -21.34
CA THR A 38 1.69 4.02 -22.42
C THR A 38 1.89 5.35 -23.15
N LEU A 39 2.27 6.42 -22.43
CA LEU A 39 2.62 7.71 -23.03
C LEU A 39 3.86 7.60 -23.93
N LEU A 40 4.84 6.80 -23.51
CA LEU A 40 6.05 6.55 -24.30
C LEU A 40 5.72 5.81 -25.61
N ILE A 41 4.82 4.83 -25.57
CA ILE A 41 4.37 4.09 -26.76
C ILE A 41 3.61 5.01 -27.71
N HIS A 42 2.78 5.92 -27.19
CA HIS A 42 2.04 6.89 -28.00
C HIS A 42 2.96 7.83 -28.79
N LEU A 43 4.11 8.22 -28.21
CA LEU A 43 5.11 9.06 -28.88
C LEU A 43 5.83 8.35 -30.03
N ILE A 44 5.90 7.02 -30.01
CA ILE A 44 6.62 6.24 -31.03
C ILE A 44 5.73 5.98 -32.25
N ASP A 45 4.46 5.64 -32.04
CA ASP A 45 3.58 5.27 -33.16
C ASP A 45 2.07 5.52 -32.83
N PRO A 46 1.55 6.73 -33.09
CA PRO A 46 0.23 7.15 -32.60
C PRO A 46 -0.96 6.45 -33.30
N VAL A 47 -0.77 5.92 -34.51
CA VAL A 47 -1.86 5.40 -35.35
C VAL A 47 -2.17 3.92 -35.06
N ARG A 48 -1.16 3.13 -34.70
CA ARG A 48 -1.31 1.66 -34.54
C ARG A 48 -1.65 1.22 -33.11
N TYR A 49 -1.51 2.10 -32.12
CA TYR A 49 -1.56 1.75 -30.70
C TYR A 49 -2.76 2.34 -29.93
N HIS A 50 -3.72 2.97 -30.60
CA HIS A 50 -4.86 3.63 -29.94
C HIS A 50 -5.66 2.69 -29.01
N ASP A 51 -5.96 1.47 -29.46
CA ASP A 51 -6.69 0.48 -28.65
C ASP A 51 -5.88 -0.08 -27.48
N LYS A 52 -4.55 -0.21 -27.66
CA LYS A 52 -3.65 -0.71 -26.61
C LYS A 52 -3.44 0.30 -25.49
N ILE A 53 -3.59 1.59 -25.79
CA ILE A 53 -3.47 2.69 -24.82
C ILE A 53 -4.58 2.60 -23.77
N VAL A 54 -5.83 2.36 -24.21
CA VAL A 54 -6.96 2.23 -23.29
C VAL A 54 -6.78 1.01 -22.39
N PHE A 55 -6.44 -0.16 -22.96
CA PHE A 55 -6.24 -1.38 -22.19
C PHE A 55 -5.12 -1.24 -21.13
N ASN A 56 -3.95 -0.71 -21.52
CA ASN A 56 -2.83 -0.53 -20.58
C ASN A 56 -3.15 0.47 -19.47
N ARG A 57 -3.92 1.53 -19.77
CA ARG A 57 -4.40 2.49 -18.76
C ARG A 57 -5.27 1.79 -17.71
N TRP A 58 -6.25 1.00 -18.14
CA TRP A 58 -7.10 0.22 -17.22
C TRP A 58 -6.30 -0.79 -16.41
N LEU A 59 -5.32 -1.46 -17.04
CA LEU A 59 -4.46 -2.43 -16.37
C LEU A 59 -3.62 -1.75 -15.27
N GLY A 60 -3.02 -0.58 -15.55
CA GLY A 60 -2.29 0.20 -14.56
C GLY A 60 -3.16 0.58 -13.36
N VAL A 61 -4.35 1.16 -13.63
CA VAL A 61 -5.31 1.55 -12.58
C VAL A 61 -5.72 0.34 -11.73
N LEU A 62 -5.99 -0.82 -12.34
CA LEU A 62 -6.38 -2.03 -11.62
C LEU A 62 -5.27 -2.47 -10.65
N VAL A 63 -4.01 -2.47 -11.09
CA VAL A 63 -2.87 -2.81 -10.23
C VAL A 63 -2.69 -1.80 -9.09
N MET A 64 -2.87 -0.51 -9.34
CA MET A 64 -2.82 0.52 -8.28
C MET A 64 -3.95 0.34 -7.25
N VAL A 65 -5.17 0.04 -7.70
CA VAL A 65 -6.31 -0.24 -6.82
C VAL A 65 -6.04 -1.47 -5.97
N LEU A 66 -5.45 -2.53 -6.53
CA LEU A 66 -5.02 -3.68 -5.75
C LEU A 66 -4.00 -3.29 -4.66
N GLY A 67 -3.00 -2.47 -5.01
CA GLY A 67 -2.03 -1.95 -4.04
C GLY A 67 -2.70 -1.13 -2.92
N LEU A 68 -3.66 -0.27 -3.27
CA LEU A 68 -4.45 0.50 -2.31
C LEU A 68 -5.24 -0.41 -1.35
N ILE A 69 -5.91 -1.44 -1.89
CA ILE A 69 -6.65 -2.43 -1.08
C ILE A 69 -5.72 -3.14 -0.10
N VAL A 70 -4.55 -3.59 -0.57
CA VAL A 70 -3.53 -4.23 0.28
C VAL A 70 -3.08 -3.30 1.41
N SER A 71 -2.89 -2.01 1.10
CA SER A 71 -2.51 -1.00 2.11
C SER A 71 -3.60 -0.82 3.17
N ILE A 72 -4.87 -0.73 2.77
CA ILE A 72 -6.02 -0.61 3.67
C ILE A 72 -6.15 -1.85 4.56
N LEU A 73 -6.06 -3.05 3.97
CA LEU A 73 -6.14 -4.32 4.72
C LEU A 73 -5.01 -4.42 5.75
N SER A 74 -3.81 -3.95 5.41
CA SER A 74 -2.68 -3.92 6.34
C SER A 74 -2.97 -3.07 7.59
N VAL A 75 -3.51 -1.86 7.39
CA VAL A 75 -3.87 -0.96 8.51
C VAL A 75 -4.99 -1.55 9.36
N ILE A 76 -6.01 -2.16 8.73
CA ILE A 76 -7.10 -2.84 9.45
C ILE A 76 -6.56 -4.01 10.27
N GLN A 77 -5.73 -4.86 9.65
CA GLN A 77 -5.15 -6.02 10.31
C GLN A 77 -4.31 -5.63 11.52
N TYR A 78 -3.50 -4.57 11.40
CA TYR A 78 -2.71 -4.03 12.50
C TYR A 78 -3.58 -3.45 13.61
N ARG A 79 -4.64 -2.71 13.28
CA ARG A 79 -5.59 -2.19 14.29
C ARG A 79 -6.33 -3.30 15.03
N THR A 80 -6.76 -4.34 14.33
CA THR A 80 -7.40 -5.51 14.94
C THR A 80 -6.42 -6.25 15.83
N ALA A 81 -5.18 -6.45 15.37
CA ALA A 81 -4.13 -7.09 16.16
C ALA A 81 -3.81 -6.27 17.42
N LEU A 82 -3.72 -4.93 17.31
CA LEU A 82 -3.54 -4.03 18.45
C LEU A 82 -4.64 -4.15 19.51
N LYS A 83 -5.90 -4.32 19.09
CA LYS A 83 -7.02 -4.49 20.03
C LYS A 83 -6.98 -5.81 20.79
N SER A 84 -6.27 -6.83 20.27
CA SER A 84 -6.13 -8.12 20.94
C SER A 84 -4.95 -8.20 21.91
N LEU A 85 -4.07 -7.19 22.01
CA LEU A 85 -2.97 -7.22 22.98
C LEU A 85 -3.43 -6.82 24.38
N THR A 86 -2.90 -7.54 25.36
CA THR A 86 -3.07 -7.29 26.79
C THR A 86 -2.18 -6.11 27.24
N PRO A 87 -2.54 -5.30 28.26
CA PRO A 87 -1.74 -4.16 28.70
C PRO A 87 -0.29 -4.51 29.10
N LEU A 88 0.00 -5.77 29.45
CA LEU A 88 1.35 -6.24 29.79
C LEU A 88 2.27 -6.39 28.56
N GLU A 89 1.72 -6.54 27.36
CA GLU A 89 2.48 -6.67 26.11
C GLU A 89 2.83 -5.29 25.51
N MET A 90 2.25 -4.21 26.04
CA MET A 90 2.53 -2.84 25.62
C MET A 90 3.77 -2.26 26.28
N ILE A 91 4.77 -1.90 25.47
CA ILE A 91 5.94 -1.14 25.92
C ILE A 91 5.46 0.27 26.35
N GLU A 92 5.65 0.63 27.62
CA GLU A 92 5.35 1.97 28.13
C GLU A 92 6.06 3.05 27.28
N GLY A 93 5.27 4.01 26.75
CA GLY A 93 5.78 5.12 25.95
C GLY A 93 6.00 4.84 24.45
N TYR A 94 5.70 3.63 23.95
CA TYR A 94 5.91 3.29 22.55
C TYR A 94 4.87 3.91 21.60
N ARG A 95 5.33 4.69 20.61
CA ARG A 95 4.46 5.43 19.68
C ARG A 95 4.08 4.57 18.47
N THR A 96 3.08 3.71 18.62
CA THR A 96 2.49 2.89 17.53
C THR A 96 1.87 3.71 16.38
N ASN A 97 1.69 5.01 16.57
CA ASN A 97 1.10 5.91 15.57
C ASN A 97 1.95 6.06 14.30
N LEU A 98 3.29 5.89 14.35
CA LEU A 98 4.16 6.14 13.20
C LEU A 98 3.86 5.19 12.03
N ALA A 99 3.70 3.90 12.31
CA ALA A 99 3.45 2.92 11.28
C ALA A 99 2.04 3.09 10.66
N ILE A 100 1.07 3.53 11.46
CA ILE A 100 -0.27 3.89 10.99
C ILE A 100 -0.23 5.15 10.10
N VAL A 101 0.54 6.17 10.49
CA VAL A 101 0.74 7.40 9.70
C VAL A 101 1.35 7.06 8.34
N LEU A 102 2.35 6.17 8.29
CA LEU A 102 2.92 5.69 7.04
C LEU A 102 1.88 4.96 6.17
N GLY A 103 1.02 4.13 6.76
CA GLY A 103 -0.08 3.48 6.03
C GLY A 103 -1.04 4.51 5.41
N TYR A 104 -1.45 5.53 6.19
CA TYR A 104 -2.30 6.61 5.67
C TYR A 104 -1.61 7.42 4.58
N PHE A 105 -0.31 7.68 4.70
CA PHE A 105 0.46 8.36 3.67
C PHE A 105 0.49 7.57 2.36
N THR A 106 0.68 6.25 2.42
CA THR A 106 0.63 5.37 1.24
C THR A 106 -0.76 5.33 0.60
N ILE A 107 -1.82 5.30 1.41
CA ILE A 107 -3.21 5.38 0.93
C ILE A 107 -3.47 6.72 0.23
N LEU A 108 -3.03 7.82 0.84
CA LEU A 108 -3.20 9.16 0.29
C LEU A 108 -2.46 9.32 -1.04
N SER A 109 -1.21 8.84 -1.13
CA SER A 109 -0.43 8.91 -2.37
C SER A 109 -1.07 8.08 -3.49
N ALA A 110 -1.59 6.88 -3.17
CA ALA A 110 -2.32 6.07 -4.14
C ALA A 110 -3.56 6.78 -4.68
N ILE A 111 -4.36 7.39 -3.80
CA ILE A 111 -5.58 8.13 -4.19
C ILE A 111 -5.22 9.34 -5.07
N MET A 112 -4.21 10.13 -4.68
CA MET A 112 -3.74 11.26 -5.47
C MET A 112 -3.27 10.84 -6.87
N LEU A 113 -2.52 9.74 -6.98
CA LEU A 113 -2.08 9.21 -8.28
C LEU A 113 -3.26 8.77 -9.13
N ILE A 114 -4.22 8.04 -8.54
CA ILE A 114 -5.42 7.59 -9.26
C ILE A 114 -6.21 8.80 -9.79
N ILE A 115 -6.43 9.83 -8.97
CA ILE A 115 -7.14 11.06 -9.37
C ILE A 115 -6.40 11.79 -10.48
N SER A 116 -5.07 11.89 -10.41
CA SER A 116 -4.23 12.54 -11.43
C SER A 116 -4.36 11.94 -12.83
N PHE A 117 -4.90 10.73 -12.98
CA PHE A 117 -5.13 10.13 -14.30
C PHE A 117 -6.46 10.54 -14.94
N TRP A 118 -7.38 11.09 -14.16
CA TRP A 118 -8.70 11.55 -14.61
C TRP A 118 -8.75 13.06 -14.87
N ILE A 119 -7.71 13.79 -14.49
CA ILE A 119 -7.48 15.22 -14.78
C ILE A 119 -6.56 15.36 -15.99
#